data_AF-A0A9W9Z563-F1
#
_entry.id   AF-A0A9W9Z563-F1
#
_cell.length_a   1.000
_cell.length_b   1.000
_cell.length_c   1.000
_cell.angle_alpha   90.00
_cell.angle_beta   90.00
_cell.angle_gamma   90.00
#
_symmetry.space_group_name_H-M   'P 1'
#
loop_
_entity.id
_entity.type
_entity.pdbx_description
1 polymer ?
#
loop_
_entity_poly.entity_id
_entity_poly.type
_entity_poly.pdbx_seq_one_letter_code
_entity_poly.pdbx_strand_id
1 'polypeptide(L)'
;MRSLHFRQSGYTDNEIIHGTRPKKSNLRVVLPDRKQRRLTAHSHRNDLYDAVFVLDPFPDTDFGHIVPIFLVDFDVNQTACNKSMNGVHVFTGRDECIRRADKRHCKNRLPHRRQVKCEINFIPLVHSQEDKSQAQLLECSQSPSFAKCGVLEDFRLPDCSDNSASCLPGSDGVRTGLQDLCTYKTCDHAVLIAGGWNSYTSRPQYRKNLHNVWKLLQSFMHYEKENIATFFGQGQKAELATHQRDRSYAVKSATGVKEYIRKLCRSALCTDTATIYLTGPSVSDGSLLFWDNGDGLTDDSELYTPRQLLEDVKNCSAKRLFIVADYSYSGAMINRFNNRIKRHPHHFRNVMAISSTSWGEHSWRSEFTDAFVKHSKEGNNTKCVKDVFEAIKQEFHTSSSLSLTPQKTDVISNATSTTLAGRRCGETRSEAKAASACELIPIAVWREHINKNSG
;
A
#
# COMPACT_ATOMS: atom_id res chain seq x y z
N MET A 1 -8.14 -13.05 -15.16
CA MET A 1 -8.72 -11.75 -15.52
C MET A 1 -10.08 -11.57 -14.84
N ARG A 2 -10.35 -10.45 -14.18
CA ARG A 2 -11.68 -10.01 -13.69
C ARG A 2 -12.26 -8.98 -14.66
N SER A 3 -13.58 -8.88 -14.71
CA SER A 3 -14.27 -7.87 -15.52
C SER A 3 -15.16 -7.00 -14.62
N LEU A 4 -14.97 -5.68 -14.69
CA LEU A 4 -15.87 -4.70 -14.10
C LEU A 4 -16.66 -4.03 -15.23
N HIS A 5 -17.97 -3.96 -15.07
CA HIS A 5 -18.88 -3.41 -16.05
C HIS A 5 -19.84 -2.44 -15.36
N PHE A 6 -20.15 -1.36 -16.07
CA PHE A 6 -21.43 -0.71 -15.90
C PHE A 6 -22.17 -0.81 -17.23
N ARG A 7 -23.30 -1.52 -17.22
CA ARG A 7 -24.30 -1.51 -18.29
C ARG A 7 -25.61 -1.14 -17.62
N GLN A 8 -26.29 -0.12 -18.13
CA GLN A 8 -27.60 0.24 -17.60
C GLN A 8 -28.52 -0.98 -17.69
N SER A 9 -29.04 -1.43 -16.53
CA SER A 9 -30.11 -2.42 -16.45
C SER A 9 -31.32 -1.86 -17.20
N GLY A 10 -31.65 -2.50 -18.31
CA GLY A 10 -32.76 -2.12 -19.16
C GLY A 10 -32.84 -3.02 -20.38
N TYR A 11 -32.63 -4.32 -20.21
CA TYR A 11 -33.02 -5.39 -21.14
C TYR A 11 -32.96 -6.72 -20.38
N THR A 12 -34.01 -7.00 -19.61
CA THR A 12 -34.46 -8.37 -19.39
C THR A 12 -35.38 -8.71 -20.56
N ASP A 13 -35.18 -9.88 -21.15
CA ASP A 13 -35.99 -10.38 -22.27
C ASP A 13 -37.50 -10.29 -21.98
N ASN A 14 -38.24 -9.94 -23.04
CA ASN A 14 -39.70 -9.83 -23.16
C ASN A 14 -40.35 -8.54 -22.61
N GLU A 15 -40.32 -7.46 -23.40
CA GLU A 15 -41.51 -6.65 -23.68
C GLU A 15 -41.24 -5.64 -24.82
N ILE A 16 -42.02 -5.74 -25.89
CA ILE A 16 -42.12 -4.71 -26.93
C ILE A 16 -42.99 -3.60 -26.36
N ILE A 17 -42.40 -2.41 -26.12
CA ILE A 17 -43.16 -1.17 -25.98
C ILE A 17 -42.51 -0.10 -26.86
N HIS A 18 -43.30 0.41 -27.79
CA HIS A 18 -42.99 1.54 -28.64
C HIS A 18 -42.57 2.78 -27.83
N GLY A 19 -41.47 3.40 -28.23
CA GLY A 19 -41.34 4.85 -28.23
C GLY A 19 -40.84 5.54 -26.96
N THR A 20 -39.57 5.33 -26.60
CA THR A 20 -38.65 6.41 -26.17
C THR A 20 -37.22 5.93 -26.33
N ARG A 21 -36.39 6.63 -27.10
CA ARG A 21 -34.93 6.39 -27.15
C ARG A 21 -34.38 6.45 -25.72
N PRO A 22 -33.64 5.45 -25.21
CA PRO A 22 -33.00 5.58 -23.91
C PRO A 22 -32.06 6.79 -23.94
N LYS A 23 -32.15 7.65 -22.92
CA LYS A 23 -31.27 8.81 -22.74
C LYS A 23 -29.82 8.34 -22.88
N LYS A 24 -29.05 9.04 -23.71
CA LYS A 24 -27.59 8.86 -23.84
C LYS A 24 -26.95 8.93 -22.44
N SER A 25 -26.42 7.82 -21.94
CA SER A 25 -25.83 7.75 -20.61
C SER A 25 -24.51 8.51 -20.63
N ASN A 26 -24.49 9.73 -20.12
CA ASN A 26 -23.29 10.55 -20.13
C ASN A 26 -22.39 10.21 -18.93
N LEU A 27 -21.53 9.20 -19.07
CA LEU A 27 -20.61 8.79 -18.02
C LEU A 27 -19.31 9.58 -18.06
N ARG A 28 -18.84 10.00 -16.89
CA ARG A 28 -17.51 10.57 -16.68
C ARG A 28 -16.58 9.50 -16.17
N VAL A 29 -15.34 9.51 -16.67
CA VAL A 29 -14.27 8.61 -16.23
C VAL A 29 -13.14 9.45 -15.64
N VAL A 30 -12.87 9.24 -14.36
CA VAL A 30 -11.86 9.97 -13.59
C VAL A 30 -10.73 9.01 -13.26
N LEU A 31 -9.51 9.37 -13.68
CA LEU A 31 -8.30 8.65 -13.30
C LEU A 31 -7.66 9.31 -12.09
N PRO A 32 -7.00 8.54 -11.21
CA PRO A 32 -6.41 9.08 -9.98
C PRO A 32 -5.32 10.13 -10.16
N ASP A 33 -4.71 10.22 -11.35
CA ASP A 33 -3.66 11.20 -11.63
C ASP A 33 -4.27 12.52 -12.11
N ARG A 34 -4.37 13.53 -11.23
CA ARG A 34 -4.95 14.87 -11.51
C ARG A 34 -4.44 15.55 -12.80
N LYS A 35 -3.23 15.19 -13.24
CA LYS A 35 -2.56 15.76 -14.42
C LYS A 35 -3.00 15.11 -15.73
N GLN A 36 -3.77 14.03 -15.66
CA GLN A 36 -4.14 13.24 -16.82
C GLN A 36 -5.63 13.21 -17.01
N ARG A 37 -6.04 14.13 -17.87
CA ARG A 37 -7.45 14.40 -18.13
C ARG A 37 -7.86 14.00 -19.54
N ARG A 38 -6.97 13.41 -20.34
CA ARG A 38 -7.29 12.91 -21.68
C ARG A 38 -7.06 11.41 -21.71
N LEU A 39 -8.11 10.67 -22.03
CA LEU A 39 -8.11 9.21 -22.04
C LEU A 39 -7.88 8.64 -23.44
N THR A 40 -7.93 9.44 -24.50
CA THR A 40 -7.61 9.04 -25.88
C THR A 40 -6.91 10.18 -26.64
N ALA A 41 -6.41 9.89 -27.86
CA ALA A 41 -5.75 10.87 -28.73
C ALA A 41 -6.55 12.14 -28.96
N HIS A 42 -7.86 11.95 -29.16
CA HIS A 42 -8.79 12.98 -29.61
C HIS A 42 -9.79 13.39 -28.52
N SER A 43 -9.62 12.90 -27.28
CA SER A 43 -10.57 13.23 -26.19
C SER A 43 -10.29 14.57 -25.53
N HIS A 44 -11.36 15.28 -25.15
CA HIS A 44 -11.30 16.43 -24.25
C HIS A 44 -11.42 16.01 -22.77
N ARG A 45 -11.15 16.97 -21.88
CA ARG A 45 -11.14 16.75 -20.42
C ARG A 45 -12.49 16.43 -19.80
N ASN A 46 -13.56 16.74 -20.53
CA ASN A 46 -14.95 16.60 -20.10
C ASN A 46 -15.70 15.67 -21.04
N ASP A 47 -14.99 14.78 -21.73
CA ASP A 47 -15.62 13.79 -22.58
C ASP A 47 -16.53 12.90 -21.75
N LEU A 48 -17.61 12.48 -22.40
CA LEU A 48 -18.66 11.66 -21.86
C LEU A 48 -18.73 10.40 -22.70
N TYR A 49 -18.96 9.27 -22.05
CA TYR A 49 -18.98 7.95 -22.68
C TYR A 49 -20.29 7.27 -22.37
N ASP A 50 -20.80 6.47 -23.30
CA ASP A 50 -22.07 5.79 -23.13
C ASP A 50 -21.95 4.58 -22.19
N ALA A 51 -20.84 3.84 -22.30
CA ALA A 51 -20.50 2.76 -21.39
C ALA A 51 -18.99 2.67 -21.14
N VAL A 52 -18.62 2.05 -20.03
CA VAL A 52 -17.23 1.85 -19.62
C VAL A 52 -17.08 0.44 -19.08
N PHE A 53 -16.03 -0.25 -19.51
CA PHE A 53 -15.64 -1.52 -18.89
C PHE A 53 -14.16 -1.58 -18.62
N VAL A 54 -13.81 -2.32 -17.57
CA VAL A 54 -12.47 -2.39 -17.03
C VAL A 54 -12.09 -3.86 -16.87
N LEU A 55 -10.96 -4.23 -17.44
CA LEU A 55 -10.43 -5.59 -17.31
C LEU A 55 -9.26 -5.55 -16.34
N ASP A 56 -9.30 -6.41 -15.33
CA ASP A 56 -8.17 -6.64 -14.43
C ASP A 56 -7.54 -8.00 -14.81
N PRO A 57 -6.47 -8.03 -15.62
CA PRO A 57 -5.82 -9.28 -16.01
C PRO A 57 -5.22 -10.03 -14.82
N PHE A 58 -4.85 -9.33 -13.75
CA PHE A 58 -4.07 -9.84 -12.62
C PHE A 58 -4.81 -9.67 -11.28
N PRO A 59 -5.98 -10.30 -11.11
CA PRO A 59 -6.87 -10.04 -9.98
C PRO A 59 -6.31 -10.45 -8.63
N ASP A 60 -5.25 -11.27 -8.60
CA ASP A 60 -4.54 -11.69 -7.40
C ASP A 60 -3.30 -10.84 -7.09
N THR A 61 -2.88 -9.96 -8.01
CA THR A 61 -1.80 -8.99 -7.77
C THR A 61 -2.27 -7.87 -6.85
N ASP A 62 -1.39 -7.38 -6.00
CA ASP A 62 -1.65 -6.20 -5.19
C ASP A 62 -1.91 -4.98 -6.07
N PHE A 63 -2.69 -4.04 -5.54
CA PHE A 63 -3.16 -2.91 -6.31
C PHE A 63 -1.99 -2.03 -6.80
N GLY A 64 -2.16 -1.41 -7.98
CA GLY A 64 -1.09 -0.70 -8.68
C GLY A 64 -0.53 -1.48 -9.89
N HIS A 65 -1.18 -2.54 -10.36
CA HIS A 65 -0.85 -3.21 -11.61
C HIS A 65 -1.66 -2.71 -12.79
N ILE A 66 -1.26 -3.05 -14.01
CA ILE A 66 -1.92 -2.59 -15.24
C ILE A 66 -3.38 -3.03 -15.30
N VAL A 67 -4.27 -2.07 -15.57
CA VAL A 67 -5.70 -2.27 -15.73
C VAL A 67 -6.16 -1.63 -17.05
N PRO A 68 -6.41 -2.44 -18.09
CA PRO A 68 -7.03 -1.96 -19.32
C PRO A 68 -8.45 -1.41 -19.08
N ILE A 69 -8.68 -0.18 -19.54
CA ILE A 69 -10.00 0.47 -19.53
C ILE A 69 -10.45 0.65 -20.97
N PHE A 70 -11.73 0.37 -21.21
CA PHE A 70 -12.37 0.52 -22.50
C PHE A 70 -13.57 1.46 -22.38
N LEU A 71 -13.62 2.39 -23.31
CA LEU A 71 -14.60 3.46 -23.43
C LEU A 71 -15.48 3.11 -24.62
N VAL A 72 -16.79 3.16 -24.44
CA VAL A 72 -17.75 2.78 -25.48
C VAL A 72 -18.62 3.98 -25.82
N ASP A 73 -18.68 4.28 -27.10
CA ASP A 73 -19.61 5.25 -27.67
C ASP A 73 -20.59 4.51 -28.58
N PHE A 74 -21.87 4.77 -28.37
CA PHE A 74 -22.91 4.17 -29.17
C PHE A 74 -23.33 5.05 -30.34
N ASP A 75 -23.96 4.40 -31.33
CA ASP A 75 -24.50 5.00 -32.54
C ASP A 75 -23.40 5.72 -33.36
N VAL A 76 -22.19 5.14 -33.33
CA VAL A 76 -21.00 5.61 -34.06
C VAL A 76 -20.73 4.66 -35.22
N ASN A 77 -20.87 5.16 -36.45
CA ASN A 77 -20.64 4.34 -37.64
C ASN A 77 -19.18 3.86 -37.75
N GLN A 78 -19.00 2.75 -38.48
CA GLN A 78 -17.71 2.08 -38.64
C GLN A 78 -16.59 3.00 -39.16
N THR A 79 -16.90 3.90 -40.10
CA THR A 79 -15.90 4.80 -40.68
C THR A 79 -15.40 5.81 -39.65
N ALA A 80 -16.30 6.43 -38.89
CA ALA A 80 -15.97 7.36 -37.82
C ALA A 80 -15.18 6.65 -36.71
N CYS A 81 -15.63 5.47 -36.28
CA CYS A 81 -14.96 4.70 -35.24
C CYS A 81 -13.52 4.33 -35.62
N ASN A 82 -13.34 3.71 -36.79
CA ASN A 82 -12.05 3.18 -37.22
C ASN A 82 -11.08 4.30 -37.62
N LYS A 83 -11.54 5.30 -38.42
CA LYS A 83 -10.65 6.32 -38.99
C LYS A 83 -10.46 7.54 -38.09
N SER A 84 -11.52 8.01 -37.43
CA SER A 84 -11.47 9.28 -36.69
C SER A 84 -11.17 9.07 -35.22
N MET A 85 -11.70 7.99 -34.63
CA MET A 85 -11.62 7.75 -33.20
C MET A 85 -10.57 6.70 -32.80
N ASN A 86 -9.96 6.02 -33.77
CA ASN A 86 -9.00 4.94 -33.57
C ASN A 86 -9.55 3.86 -32.61
N GLY A 87 -10.84 3.54 -32.78
CA GLY A 87 -11.56 2.51 -32.05
C GLY A 87 -11.78 1.26 -32.89
N VAL A 88 -12.38 0.26 -32.25
CA VAL A 88 -12.87 -0.97 -32.88
C VAL A 88 -14.39 -0.89 -32.94
N HIS A 89 -14.93 -0.86 -34.15
CA HIS A 89 -16.37 -0.93 -34.38
C HIS A 89 -16.87 -2.36 -34.13
N VAL A 90 -17.96 -2.47 -33.38
CA VAL A 90 -18.65 -3.73 -33.07
C VAL A 90 -20.15 -3.51 -33.27
N PHE A 91 -20.84 -4.51 -33.79
CA PHE A 91 -22.30 -4.50 -33.93
C PHE A 91 -22.93 -5.54 -33.00
N THR A 92 -23.62 -5.07 -31.96
CA THR A 92 -24.29 -5.91 -30.94
C THR A 92 -25.81 -5.69 -30.94
N GLY A 93 -26.37 -5.31 -32.10
CA GLY A 93 -27.75 -4.84 -32.27
C GLY A 93 -27.87 -3.32 -32.40
N ARG A 94 -26.77 -2.60 -32.11
CA ARG A 94 -26.55 -1.18 -32.41
C ARG A 94 -25.10 -0.98 -32.84
N ASP A 95 -24.79 0.14 -33.50
CA ASP A 95 -23.42 0.51 -33.85
C ASP A 95 -22.66 0.95 -32.59
N GLU A 96 -21.59 0.24 -32.22
CA GLU A 96 -20.79 0.55 -31.03
C GLU A 96 -19.33 0.78 -31.43
N CYS A 97 -18.71 1.80 -30.85
CA CYS A 97 -17.29 2.07 -31.01
C CYS A 97 -16.56 1.87 -29.69
N ILE A 98 -15.70 0.85 -29.63
CA ILE A 98 -14.91 0.52 -28.44
C ILE A 98 -13.51 1.11 -28.59
N ARG A 99 -13.08 1.90 -27.60
CA ARG A 99 -11.77 2.56 -27.57
C ARG A 99 -11.02 2.18 -26.30
N ARG A 100 -9.75 1.85 -26.41
CA ARG A 100 -8.89 1.67 -25.23
C ARG A 100 -8.52 3.05 -24.67
N ALA A 101 -8.63 3.21 -23.36
CA ALA A 101 -8.10 4.38 -22.68
C ALA A 101 -6.57 4.30 -22.63
N ASP A 102 -5.90 5.39 -22.98
CA ASP A 102 -4.44 5.52 -22.98
C ASP A 102 -4.00 6.71 -22.14
N LYS A 103 -2.89 6.53 -21.43
CA LYS A 103 -2.25 7.53 -20.60
C LYS A 103 -1.35 8.45 -21.45
N ARG A 104 -1.85 9.60 -21.94
CA ARG A 104 -1.03 10.53 -22.77
C ARG A 104 -0.42 11.64 -21.92
N HIS A 105 0.90 11.79 -21.97
CA HIS A 105 1.72 12.68 -21.13
C HIS A 105 1.89 12.23 -19.67
N CYS A 106 2.65 11.17 -19.47
CA CYS A 106 3.12 10.83 -18.14
C CYS A 106 4.43 11.57 -17.88
N LYS A 107 4.41 12.53 -16.94
CA LYS A 107 5.66 13.07 -16.39
C LYS A 107 6.18 12.05 -15.40
N ASN A 108 7.45 11.69 -15.50
CA ASN A 108 8.09 10.87 -14.48
C ASN A 108 7.96 11.60 -13.13
N ARG A 109 7.24 11.03 -12.16
CA ARG A 109 7.36 11.42 -10.73
C ARG A 109 8.70 10.97 -10.13
N LEU A 110 9.56 10.38 -10.96
CA LEU A 110 10.86 9.81 -10.63
C LEU A 110 11.96 10.51 -11.44
N PRO A 111 13.10 10.88 -10.81
CA PRO A 111 14.17 11.62 -11.47
C PRO A 111 15.06 10.79 -12.43
N HIS A 112 14.69 9.55 -12.79
CA HIS A 112 15.51 8.69 -13.66
C HIS A 112 14.89 8.47 -15.04
N ARG A 113 15.73 8.60 -16.07
CA ARG A 113 15.45 8.52 -17.53
C ARG A 113 15.09 7.11 -18.03
N ARG A 114 14.61 6.20 -17.18
CA ARG A 114 14.19 4.85 -17.63
C ARG A 114 12.69 4.86 -17.86
N GLN A 115 12.29 4.27 -18.99
CA GLN A 115 10.98 4.30 -19.66
C GLN A 115 9.81 4.79 -18.80
N VAL A 116 9.16 5.85 -19.30
CA VAL A 116 7.90 6.35 -18.76
C VAL A 116 6.83 5.27 -19.00
N LYS A 117 6.47 4.48 -17.97
CA LYS A 117 5.33 3.57 -18.07
C LYS A 117 4.04 4.40 -18.07
N CYS A 118 3.47 4.56 -19.26
CA CYS A 118 2.19 5.22 -19.47
C CYS A 118 1.02 4.23 -19.40
N GLU A 119 1.02 3.44 -18.33
CA GLU A 119 0.00 2.44 -18.05
C GLU A 119 -0.98 3.02 -17.03
N ILE A 120 -2.25 2.64 -17.18
CA ILE A 120 -3.27 2.92 -16.19
C ILE A 120 -3.25 1.78 -15.19
N ASN A 121 -2.95 2.12 -13.93
CA ASN A 121 -2.69 1.12 -12.89
C ASN A 121 -3.74 1.15 -11.77
N PHE A 122 -4.89 1.75 -12.09
CA PHE A 122 -5.97 2.03 -11.16
C PHE A 122 -7.30 1.81 -11.86
N ILE A 123 -8.24 1.24 -11.10
CA ILE A 123 -9.65 1.25 -11.47
C ILE A 123 -10.11 2.71 -11.40
N PRO A 124 -10.70 3.26 -12.47
CA PRO A 124 -11.15 4.64 -12.50
C PRO A 124 -12.40 4.82 -11.64
N LEU A 125 -12.65 6.05 -11.21
CA LEU A 125 -13.99 6.44 -10.76
C LEU A 125 -14.85 6.71 -12.00
N VAL A 126 -15.98 6.01 -12.12
CA VAL A 126 -16.97 6.22 -13.18
C VAL A 126 -18.27 6.65 -12.55
N HIS A 127 -18.76 7.83 -12.92
CA HIS A 127 -19.99 8.37 -12.38
C HIS A 127 -20.81 9.07 -13.46
N SER A 128 -22.10 9.26 -13.22
CA SER A 128 -22.95 10.02 -14.13
C SER A 128 -22.55 11.50 -14.11
N GLN A 129 -22.60 12.17 -15.27
CA GLN A 129 -22.37 13.61 -15.36
C GLN A 129 -23.29 14.42 -14.45
N GLU A 130 -24.53 13.96 -14.28
CA GLU A 130 -25.56 14.64 -13.48
C GLU A 130 -25.42 14.34 -11.98
N ASP A 131 -24.64 13.31 -11.63
CA ASP A 131 -24.44 12.90 -10.24
C ASP A 131 -23.41 13.80 -9.54
N LYS A 132 -23.91 14.62 -8.61
CA LYS A 132 -23.09 15.47 -7.75
C LYS A 132 -22.39 14.71 -6.64
N SER A 133 -22.89 13.53 -6.26
CA SER A 133 -22.27 12.68 -5.23
C SER A 133 -21.06 11.92 -5.76
N GLN A 134 -20.90 11.86 -7.09
CA GLN A 134 -19.82 11.13 -7.76
C GLN A 134 -19.74 9.67 -7.32
N ALA A 135 -20.90 9.04 -7.13
CA ALA A 135 -20.98 7.65 -6.73
C ALA A 135 -20.38 6.76 -7.83
N GLN A 136 -19.55 5.81 -7.43
CA GLN A 136 -18.96 4.84 -8.34
C GLN A 136 -20.04 3.95 -8.94
N LEU A 137 -20.06 3.89 -10.27
CA LEU A 137 -20.99 3.06 -11.06
C LEU A 137 -20.34 1.77 -11.56
N LEU A 138 -19.01 1.62 -11.50
CA LEU A 138 -18.38 0.35 -11.87
C LEU A 138 -18.74 -0.75 -10.86
N GLU A 139 -19.34 -1.82 -11.36
CA GLU A 139 -19.64 -3.02 -10.60
C GLU A 139 -18.89 -4.22 -11.16
N CYS A 140 -18.57 -5.18 -10.29
CA CYS A 140 -17.91 -6.40 -10.74
C CYS A 140 -18.91 -7.38 -11.32
N SER A 141 -18.68 -7.80 -12.57
CA SER A 141 -19.53 -8.76 -13.25
C SER A 141 -18.98 -10.17 -13.07
N GLN A 142 -19.78 -11.04 -12.46
CA GLN A 142 -19.46 -12.46 -12.38
C GLN A 142 -19.68 -13.11 -13.74
N SER A 143 -18.67 -13.81 -14.25
CA SER A 143 -18.77 -14.59 -15.47
C SER A 143 -17.84 -15.81 -15.37
N PRO A 144 -18.26 -16.99 -15.84
CA PRO A 144 -17.48 -18.23 -15.70
C PRO A 144 -16.13 -18.17 -16.43
N SER A 145 -15.98 -17.31 -17.44
CA SER A 145 -14.73 -17.10 -18.17
C SER A 145 -13.75 -16.14 -17.46
N PHE A 146 -14.19 -15.50 -16.37
CA PHE A 146 -13.39 -14.55 -15.61
C PHE A 146 -13.18 -15.04 -14.16
N ALA A 147 -12.13 -14.54 -13.53
CA ALA A 147 -11.89 -14.77 -12.11
C ALA A 147 -13.03 -14.16 -11.29
N LYS A 148 -13.36 -14.83 -10.17
CA LYS A 148 -14.42 -14.40 -9.26
C LYS A 148 -14.18 -12.98 -8.77
N CYS A 149 -15.23 -12.17 -8.70
CA CYS A 149 -15.18 -10.85 -8.07
C CYS A 149 -14.65 -10.94 -6.64
N GLY A 150 -13.81 -9.97 -6.26
CA GLY A 150 -13.39 -9.81 -4.88
C GLY A 150 -14.56 -9.34 -4.00
N VAL A 151 -14.40 -9.49 -2.69
CA VAL A 151 -15.31 -8.88 -1.73
C VAL A 151 -15.05 -7.37 -1.77
N LEU A 152 -16.05 -6.60 -2.19
CA LEU A 152 -16.04 -5.15 -2.00
C LEU A 152 -16.14 -4.90 -0.50
N GLU A 153 -15.16 -4.23 0.05
CA GLU A 153 -15.20 -3.86 1.44
C GLU A 153 -16.06 -2.59 1.56
N ASP A 154 -17.31 -2.74 2.01
CA ASP A 154 -18.17 -1.59 2.31
C ASP A 154 -17.66 -0.90 3.57
N PHE A 155 -17.13 0.29 3.37
CA PHE A 155 -16.62 1.13 4.43
C PHE A 155 -17.51 2.34 4.59
N ARG A 156 -18.67 2.11 5.20
CA ARG A 156 -19.22 3.14 6.07
C ARG A 156 -18.27 3.25 7.24
N LEU A 157 -17.34 4.22 7.17
CA LEU A 157 -16.87 4.81 8.42
C LEU A 157 -18.14 5.11 9.21
N PRO A 158 -18.33 4.56 10.43
CA PRO A 158 -19.40 5.08 11.26
C PRO A 158 -19.20 6.59 11.26
N ASP A 159 -20.26 7.34 10.96
CA ASP A 159 -20.26 8.79 11.09
C ASP A 159 -19.53 9.07 12.39
N CYS A 160 -18.36 9.69 12.28
CA CYS A 160 -17.52 9.99 13.43
C CYS A 160 -18.13 11.19 14.17
N SER A 161 -19.46 11.23 14.30
CA SER A 161 -20.27 12.32 14.82
C SER A 161 -20.59 12.16 16.29
N ASP A 162 -20.25 11.04 16.92
CA ASP A 162 -20.40 10.91 18.37
C ASP A 162 -19.14 10.39 19.02
N ASN A 163 -18.80 11.07 20.12
CA ASN A 163 -17.67 10.93 21.05
C ASN A 163 -17.44 9.50 21.58
N SER A 164 -17.22 8.53 20.70
CA SER A 164 -16.71 7.21 21.05
C SER A 164 -15.21 7.21 20.79
N ALA A 165 -14.44 6.71 21.76
CA ALA A 165 -12.98 6.55 21.71
C ALA A 165 -12.48 5.63 20.55
N SER A 166 -13.37 5.26 19.62
CA SER A 166 -13.21 4.32 18.52
C SER A 166 -12.74 4.98 17.22
N CYS A 167 -12.84 6.29 17.08
CA CYS A 167 -12.56 7.01 15.82
C CYS A 167 -11.97 8.41 16.04
N LEU A 168 -10.81 8.53 16.69
CA LEU A 168 -9.99 9.76 16.68
C LEU A 168 -8.50 9.38 16.84
N PRO A 169 -7.54 10.15 16.28
CA PRO A 169 -7.55 11.60 16.46
C PRO A 169 -7.12 12.49 15.28
N GLY A 170 -8.01 13.41 14.93
CA GLY A 170 -7.71 14.65 14.20
C GLY A 170 -7.43 15.87 15.10
N SER A 171 -7.23 15.70 16.42
CA SER A 171 -6.87 16.82 17.31
C SER A 171 -6.04 16.41 18.53
N ASP A 172 -6.23 15.21 19.08
CA ASP A 172 -5.37 14.64 20.15
C ASP A 172 -4.49 13.52 19.57
N GLY A 173 -3.44 13.87 18.82
CA GLY A 173 -2.57 12.93 18.08
C GLY A 173 -2.30 11.61 18.80
N VAL A 174 -2.21 10.49 18.07
CA VAL A 174 -2.02 9.13 18.62
C VAL A 174 -0.87 9.16 19.62
N ARG A 175 -1.22 9.23 20.92
CA ARG A 175 -0.22 9.42 21.96
C ARG A 175 0.57 8.13 22.07
N THR A 176 1.80 8.14 21.56
CA THR A 176 2.74 7.10 21.94
C THR A 176 2.90 7.20 23.46
N GLY A 177 2.79 6.07 24.17
CA GLY A 177 3.14 6.02 25.60
C GLY A 177 4.65 6.21 25.85
N LEU A 178 5.43 6.39 24.77
CA LEU A 178 6.87 6.63 24.85
C LEU A 178 7.14 8.03 25.42
N GLN A 179 8.08 8.04 26.36
CA GLN A 179 8.71 9.23 26.89
C GLN A 179 9.80 9.70 25.92
N ASP A 180 10.18 10.97 26.00
CA ASP A 180 11.25 11.53 25.14
C ASP A 180 12.62 10.92 25.49
N LEU A 181 12.80 10.45 26.73
CA LEU A 181 14.00 9.76 27.20
C LEU A 181 13.59 8.63 28.15
N CYS A 182 14.13 7.43 27.94
CA CYS A 182 13.92 6.31 28.85
C CYS A 182 15.08 6.14 29.83
N THR A 183 14.74 5.91 31.10
CA THR A 183 15.72 5.81 32.19
C THR A 183 16.13 4.38 32.51
N TYR A 184 15.20 3.43 32.39
CA TYR A 184 15.39 2.07 32.94
C TYR A 184 15.49 0.98 31.89
N LYS A 185 14.67 1.05 30.83
CA LYS A 185 14.55 -0.01 29.84
C LYS A 185 14.54 0.55 28.43
N THR A 186 15.18 -0.18 27.53
CA THR A 186 15.08 -0.02 26.09
C THR A 186 14.36 -1.24 25.53
N CYS A 187 13.41 -1.05 24.63
CA CYS A 187 12.54 -2.12 24.14
C CYS A 187 12.53 -2.20 22.62
N ASP A 188 12.09 -3.34 22.10
CA ASP A 188 11.76 -3.49 20.69
C ASP A 188 10.36 -2.95 20.40
N HIS A 189 10.23 -2.14 19.35
CA HIS A 189 8.99 -1.50 18.94
C HIS A 189 8.66 -1.80 17.49
N ALA A 190 7.37 -1.87 17.16
CA ALA A 190 6.92 -2.06 15.80
C ALA A 190 5.77 -1.15 15.40
N VAL A 191 5.76 -0.80 14.11
CA VAL A 191 4.71 -0.01 13.46
C VAL A 191 4.29 -0.75 12.20
N LEU A 192 3.09 -1.32 12.21
CA LEU A 192 2.52 -2.06 11.09
C LEU A 192 1.52 -1.15 10.37
N ILE A 193 1.67 -0.98 9.07
CA ILE A 193 0.89 0.00 8.29
C ILE A 193 0.29 -0.71 7.09
N ALA A 194 -1.04 -0.70 7.00
CA ALA A 194 -1.75 -1.01 5.76
C ALA A 194 -2.33 0.27 5.16
N GLY A 195 -1.99 0.57 3.91
CA GLY A 195 -2.74 1.55 3.13
C GLY A 195 -4.18 1.09 2.87
N GLY A 196 -4.98 1.98 2.30
CA GLY A 196 -6.33 1.72 1.81
C GLY A 196 -6.84 2.99 1.14
N TRP A 197 -7.40 2.95 -0.05
CA TRP A 197 -7.77 4.19 -0.75
C TRP A 197 -9.27 4.28 -0.95
N ASN A 198 -9.86 3.31 -1.65
CA ASN A 198 -11.29 3.08 -1.71
C ASN A 198 -11.61 1.58 -1.71
N SER A 199 -12.90 1.24 -1.64
CA SER A 199 -13.43 -0.14 -1.58
C SER A 199 -12.96 -1.07 -2.71
N TYR A 200 -12.49 -0.52 -3.84
CA TYR A 200 -11.99 -1.29 -4.99
C TYR A 200 -10.47 -1.54 -4.92
N THR A 201 -9.76 -0.74 -4.13
CA THR A 201 -8.31 -0.85 -3.94
C THR A 201 -7.93 -1.55 -2.64
N SER A 202 -8.80 -1.45 -1.63
CA SER A 202 -8.65 -2.17 -0.36
C SER A 202 -8.92 -3.65 -0.60
N ARG A 203 -8.14 -4.50 0.07
CA ARG A 203 -8.29 -5.93 -0.04
C ARG A 203 -8.05 -6.65 1.29
N PRO A 204 -8.76 -7.76 1.56
CA PRO A 204 -8.61 -8.50 2.81
C PRO A 204 -7.18 -8.98 3.08
N GLN A 205 -6.38 -9.26 2.04
CA GLN A 205 -5.02 -9.75 2.24
C GLN A 205 -4.10 -8.76 2.95
N TYR A 206 -4.29 -7.44 2.80
CA TYR A 206 -3.43 -6.47 3.49
C TYR A 206 -3.56 -6.61 5.01
N ARG A 207 -4.77 -6.91 5.49
CA ARG A 207 -5.06 -7.16 6.90
C ARG A 207 -4.55 -8.52 7.36
N LYS A 208 -4.66 -9.55 6.51
CA LYS A 208 -4.02 -10.87 6.75
C LYS A 208 -2.51 -10.72 6.90
N ASN A 209 -1.88 -9.93 6.03
CA ASN A 209 -0.45 -9.65 6.06
C ASN A 209 -0.05 -8.94 7.36
N LEU A 210 -0.78 -7.90 7.76
CA LEU A 210 -0.59 -7.24 9.06
C LEU A 210 -0.68 -8.23 10.21
N HIS A 211 -1.69 -9.12 10.20
CA HIS A 211 -1.85 -10.12 11.25
C HIS A 211 -0.69 -11.12 11.30
N ASN A 212 -0.25 -11.62 10.15
CA ASN A 212 0.86 -12.56 10.04
C ASN A 212 2.17 -11.97 10.58
N VAL A 213 2.45 -10.71 10.24
CA VAL A 213 3.65 -10.01 10.74
C VAL A 213 3.50 -9.64 12.22
N TRP A 214 2.32 -9.20 12.66
CA TRP A 214 2.04 -8.98 14.08
C TRP A 214 2.32 -10.23 14.90
N LYS A 215 1.83 -11.39 14.44
CA LYS A 215 2.05 -12.68 15.10
C LYS A 215 3.50 -13.12 15.07
N LEU A 216 4.23 -12.86 13.98
CA LEU A 216 5.68 -13.07 13.92
C LEU A 216 6.39 -12.28 15.02
N LEU A 217 6.14 -10.98 15.09
CA LEU A 217 6.82 -10.09 16.03
C LEU A 217 6.46 -10.42 17.49
N GLN A 218 5.17 -10.60 17.76
CA GLN A 218 4.68 -10.86 19.12
C GLN A 218 5.01 -12.28 19.61
N SER A 219 4.74 -13.30 18.79
CA SER A 219 4.79 -14.69 19.26
C SER A 219 6.17 -15.33 19.09
N PHE A 220 6.94 -14.92 18.07
CA PHE A 220 8.22 -15.55 17.72
C PHE A 220 9.43 -14.65 17.95
N MET A 221 9.26 -13.33 17.88
CA MET A 221 10.32 -12.36 18.20
C MET A 221 10.12 -11.71 19.57
N HIS A 222 9.05 -12.08 20.28
CA HIS A 222 8.75 -11.68 21.65
C HIS A 222 8.58 -10.19 21.89
N TYR A 223 8.25 -9.40 20.87
CA TYR A 223 7.90 -7.99 21.06
C TYR A 223 6.72 -7.88 22.04
N GLU A 224 6.79 -6.93 22.98
CA GLU A 224 5.66 -6.67 23.88
C GLU A 224 4.47 -6.15 23.07
N LYS A 225 3.26 -6.63 23.38
CA LYS A 225 2.03 -6.27 22.64
C LYS A 225 1.82 -4.76 22.62
N GLU A 226 2.10 -4.10 23.74
CA GLU A 226 1.98 -2.65 23.94
C GLU A 226 2.91 -1.85 23.04
N ASN A 227 4.01 -2.46 22.56
CA ASN A 227 5.03 -1.84 21.73
C ASN A 227 4.80 -2.05 20.23
N ILE A 228 3.73 -2.77 19.84
CA ILE A 228 3.35 -3.00 18.45
C ILE A 228 2.11 -2.18 18.12
N ALA A 229 2.28 -1.08 17.39
CA ALA A 229 1.17 -0.27 16.88
C ALA A 229 0.79 -0.70 15.45
N THR A 230 -0.50 -0.79 15.17
CA THR A 230 -1.02 -1.08 13.83
C THR A 230 -1.85 0.10 13.33
N PHE A 231 -1.59 0.56 12.11
CA PHE A 231 -2.33 1.62 11.43
C PHE A 231 -2.91 1.07 10.13
N PHE A 232 -4.16 1.40 9.83
CA PHE A 232 -4.77 1.02 8.57
C PHE A 232 -5.61 2.16 7.99
N GLY A 233 -5.44 2.41 6.69
CA GLY A 233 -6.14 3.45 5.96
C GLY A 233 -7.62 3.15 5.78
N GLN A 234 -7.93 1.90 5.44
CA GLN A 234 -9.28 1.37 5.32
C GLN A 234 -9.37 -0.03 5.93
N GLY A 235 -10.56 -0.44 6.35
CA GLY A 235 -10.77 -1.69 7.09
C GLY A 235 -11.56 -1.49 8.37
N GLN A 236 -12.19 -2.55 8.86
CA GLN A 236 -12.78 -2.55 10.20
C GLN A 236 -11.80 -3.11 11.23
N LYS A 237 -11.61 -2.38 12.33
CA LYS A 237 -10.83 -2.83 13.50
C LYS A 237 -11.32 -4.18 14.05
N ALA A 238 -12.62 -4.45 13.91
CA ALA A 238 -13.27 -5.68 14.34
C ALA A 238 -12.79 -6.93 13.58
N GLU A 239 -12.13 -6.79 12.43
CA GLU A 239 -11.62 -7.94 11.68
C GLU A 239 -10.18 -8.32 12.09
N LEU A 240 -9.52 -7.48 12.90
CA LEU A 240 -8.23 -7.83 13.50
C LEU A 240 -8.45 -8.81 14.66
N ALA A 241 -7.44 -9.62 14.96
CA ALA A 241 -7.46 -10.51 16.13
C ALA A 241 -7.59 -9.69 17.43
N THR A 242 -8.31 -10.20 18.43
CA THR A 242 -8.65 -9.47 19.67
C THR A 242 -7.45 -8.77 20.31
N HIS A 243 -6.32 -9.47 20.48
CA HIS A 243 -5.11 -8.91 21.09
C HIS A 243 -4.37 -7.88 20.23
N GLN A 244 -4.62 -7.83 18.93
CA GLN A 244 -4.06 -6.81 18.04
C GLN A 244 -4.90 -5.52 18.10
N ARG A 245 -6.19 -5.61 18.45
CA ARG A 245 -7.12 -4.46 18.41
C ARG A 245 -6.69 -3.34 19.34
N ASP A 246 -6.19 -3.63 20.54
CA ASP A 246 -5.94 -2.60 21.57
C ASP A 246 -5.00 -1.48 21.10
N ARG A 247 -4.02 -1.82 20.25
CA ARG A 247 -3.04 -0.88 19.65
C ARG A 247 -3.22 -0.70 18.14
N SER A 248 -4.46 -0.81 17.67
CA SER A 248 -4.80 -0.64 16.25
C SER A 248 -5.65 0.60 16.00
N TYR A 249 -5.28 1.37 14.98
CA TYR A 249 -5.85 2.68 14.65
C TYR A 249 -6.28 2.75 13.18
N ALA A 250 -7.54 3.10 12.93
CA ALA A 250 -8.00 3.50 11.61
C ALA A 250 -7.56 4.94 11.34
N VAL A 251 -6.99 5.22 10.17
CA VAL A 251 -6.44 6.55 9.85
C VAL A 251 -7.00 7.06 8.52
N LYS A 252 -7.46 8.32 8.51
CA LYS A 252 -7.92 9.01 7.29
C LYS A 252 -6.80 9.78 6.57
N SER A 253 -5.59 9.78 7.13
CA SER A 253 -4.40 10.39 6.52
C SER A 253 -3.13 9.80 7.12
N ALA A 254 -2.00 9.99 6.45
CA ALA A 254 -0.70 9.57 6.95
C ALA A 254 -0.24 10.40 8.18
N THR A 255 -0.88 11.53 8.52
CA THR A 255 -0.39 12.47 9.54
C THR A 255 -0.13 11.82 10.90
N GLY A 256 -1.10 11.07 11.44
CA GLY A 256 -0.94 10.40 12.73
C GLY A 256 0.15 9.32 12.72
N VAL A 257 0.30 8.61 11.59
CA VAL A 257 1.37 7.62 11.40
C VAL A 257 2.74 8.30 11.40
N LYS A 258 2.86 9.42 10.68
CA LYS A 258 4.09 10.20 10.57
C LYS A 258 4.50 10.75 11.94
N GLU A 259 3.56 11.26 12.72
CA GLU A 259 3.80 11.73 14.08
C GLU A 259 4.25 10.60 15.01
N TYR A 260 3.58 9.44 14.93
CA TYR A 260 3.95 8.27 15.72
C TYR A 260 5.39 7.82 15.42
N ILE A 261 5.75 7.66 14.15
CA ILE A 261 7.10 7.25 13.72
C ILE A 261 8.14 8.27 14.17
N ARG A 262 7.89 9.57 13.99
CA ARG A 262 8.83 10.62 14.44
C ARG A 262 9.03 10.59 15.94
N LYS A 263 7.95 10.44 16.71
CA LYS A 263 8.05 10.38 18.17
C LYS A 263 8.83 9.13 18.61
N LEU A 264 8.55 7.97 18.00
CA LEU A 264 9.33 6.75 18.21
C LEU A 264 10.83 6.98 17.92
N CYS A 265 11.16 7.58 16.78
CA CYS A 265 12.54 7.85 16.37
C CYS A 265 13.24 8.97 17.16
N ARG A 266 12.51 9.83 17.87
CA ARG A 266 13.08 10.88 18.73
C ARG A 266 13.27 10.41 20.17
N SER A 267 12.54 9.36 20.58
CA SER A 267 12.56 8.83 21.95
C SER A 267 13.94 8.23 22.24
N ALA A 268 14.76 8.95 23.00
CA ALA A 268 16.14 8.56 23.27
C ALA A 268 16.19 7.39 24.26
N LEU A 269 17.06 6.41 23.99
CA LEU A 269 17.27 5.21 24.82
C LEU A 269 16.02 4.33 25.04
N CYS A 270 14.86 4.67 24.46
CA CYS A 270 13.64 3.90 24.62
C CYS A 270 13.57 2.71 23.66
N THR A 271 14.22 2.82 22.51
CA THR A 271 14.03 1.88 21.41
C THR A 271 15.36 1.21 21.06
N ASP A 272 15.42 -0.12 21.23
CA ASP A 272 16.56 -0.89 20.75
C ASP A 272 16.41 -1.15 19.25
N THR A 273 15.35 -1.87 18.89
CA THR A 273 14.97 -2.10 17.49
C THR A 273 13.61 -1.48 17.19
N ALA A 274 13.52 -0.77 16.08
CA ALA A 274 12.26 -0.34 15.49
C ALA A 274 11.99 -1.14 14.21
N THR A 275 10.85 -1.79 14.10
CA THR A 275 10.42 -2.51 12.90
C THR A 275 9.19 -1.84 12.29
N ILE A 276 9.32 -1.32 11.08
CA ILE A 276 8.20 -0.75 10.31
C ILE A 276 7.83 -1.75 9.22
N TYR A 277 6.58 -2.20 9.20
CA TYR A 277 6.05 -3.04 8.15
C TYR A 277 5.00 -2.28 7.34
N LEU A 278 5.09 -2.34 6.02
CA LEU A 278 4.25 -1.58 5.10
C LEU A 278 3.56 -2.52 4.11
N THR A 279 2.26 -2.38 3.93
CA THR A 279 1.50 -3.07 2.88
C THR A 279 0.33 -2.20 2.39
N GLY A 280 -0.32 -2.55 1.28
CA GLY A 280 -1.49 -1.84 0.78
C GLY A 280 -1.38 -1.32 -0.66
N PRO A 281 -2.40 -0.58 -1.14
CA PRO A 281 -2.40 0.00 -2.47
C PRO A 281 -1.32 1.07 -2.61
N SER A 282 -0.72 1.16 -3.79
CA SER A 282 0.40 2.06 -4.06
C SER A 282 0.38 2.61 -5.48
N VAL A 283 1.07 3.72 -5.66
CA VAL A 283 1.32 4.32 -6.98
C VAL A 283 2.71 3.92 -7.50
N SER A 284 2.90 4.01 -8.82
CA SER A 284 4.14 3.66 -9.54
C SER A 284 5.44 4.31 -9.04
N ASP A 285 5.37 5.31 -8.17
CA ASP A 285 6.54 5.97 -7.60
C ASP A 285 6.99 5.43 -6.23
N GLY A 286 6.28 4.38 -5.76
CA GLY A 286 6.49 3.70 -4.48
C GLY A 286 5.72 4.32 -3.31
N SER A 287 4.83 5.30 -3.54
CA SER A 287 4.02 5.89 -2.48
C SER A 287 2.80 5.03 -2.16
N LEU A 288 2.54 4.86 -0.85
CA LEU A 288 1.36 4.16 -0.34
C LEU A 288 0.16 5.09 -0.31
N LEU A 289 -1.03 4.54 -0.58
CA LEU A 289 -2.30 5.26 -0.53
C LEU A 289 -3.01 4.99 0.80
N PHE A 290 -3.51 6.04 1.44
CA PHE A 290 -4.02 5.97 2.82
C PHE A 290 -5.52 6.20 2.96
N TRP A 291 -6.12 7.07 2.14
CA TRP A 291 -7.55 7.33 2.17
C TRP A 291 -7.93 8.14 0.94
N ASP A 292 -9.09 7.87 0.33
CA ASP A 292 -9.68 8.66 -0.76
C ASP A 292 -10.78 9.55 -0.17
N ASN A 293 -10.75 10.85 -0.48
CA ASN A 293 -11.82 11.76 -0.07
C ASN A 293 -13.14 11.56 -0.85
N GLY A 294 -13.13 10.68 -1.86
CA GLY A 294 -14.28 10.33 -2.70
C GLY A 294 -14.26 10.99 -4.08
N ASP A 295 -13.28 11.85 -4.37
CA ASP A 295 -13.12 12.47 -5.69
C ASP A 295 -12.44 11.54 -6.71
N GLY A 296 -11.92 10.38 -6.26
CA GLY A 296 -11.21 9.43 -7.11
C GLY A 296 -9.89 9.97 -7.65
N LEU A 297 -9.34 11.02 -7.04
CA LEU A 297 -8.10 11.69 -7.41
C LEU A 297 -7.08 11.62 -6.28
N THR A 298 -5.89 11.09 -6.59
CA THR A 298 -4.79 11.12 -5.62
C THR A 298 -4.27 12.54 -5.41
N ASP A 299 -4.15 12.93 -4.14
CA ASP A 299 -3.40 14.11 -3.73
C ASP A 299 -2.32 13.81 -2.67
N ASP A 300 -1.50 14.82 -2.37
CA ASP A 300 -0.36 14.67 -1.46
C ASP A 300 -0.78 14.37 0.00
N SER A 301 -2.04 14.62 0.38
CA SER A 301 -2.58 14.30 1.70
C SER A 301 -3.04 12.85 1.81
N GLU A 302 -3.39 12.24 0.68
CA GLU A 302 -3.80 10.83 0.55
C GLU A 302 -2.62 9.87 0.39
N LEU A 303 -1.42 10.41 0.15
CA LEU A 303 -0.19 9.66 -0.11
C LEU A 303 0.75 9.65 1.09
N TYR A 304 1.39 8.50 1.31
CA TYR A 304 2.61 8.40 2.11
C TYR A 304 3.79 8.01 1.24
N THR A 305 4.61 9.01 0.91
CA THR A 305 5.69 8.87 -0.06
C THR A 305 6.96 8.31 0.58
N PRO A 306 7.83 7.63 -0.18
CA PRO A 306 9.15 7.21 0.29
C PRO A 306 9.99 8.37 0.84
N ARG A 307 9.80 9.58 0.30
CA ARG A 307 10.48 10.79 0.80
C ARG A 307 9.99 11.17 2.19
N GLN A 308 8.68 11.18 2.42
CA GLN A 308 8.13 11.49 3.73
C GLN A 308 8.60 10.45 4.77
N LEU A 309 8.54 9.16 4.44
CA LEU A 309 9.03 8.10 5.33
C LEU A 309 10.51 8.29 5.70
N LEU A 310 11.38 8.62 4.74
CA LEU A 310 12.79 8.92 5.04
C LEU A 310 12.95 10.13 5.97
N GLU A 311 12.19 11.20 5.75
CA GLU A 311 12.27 12.37 6.63
C GLU A 311 11.72 12.07 8.04
N ASP A 312 10.73 11.18 8.17
CA ASP A 312 10.17 10.77 9.45
C ASP A 312 11.13 9.91 10.28
N VAL A 313 12.00 9.13 9.63
CA VAL A 313 13.01 8.27 10.27
C VAL A 313 14.41 8.88 10.31
N LYS A 314 14.55 10.12 9.86
CA LYS A 314 15.83 10.83 9.85
C LYS A 314 16.36 11.00 11.28
N ASN A 315 17.63 10.68 11.50
CA ASN A 315 18.28 10.74 12.82
C ASN A 315 17.58 9.89 13.89
N CYS A 316 17.00 8.75 13.51
CA CYS A 316 16.33 7.87 14.46
C CYS A 316 17.27 7.44 15.59
N SER A 317 16.85 7.61 16.85
CA SER A 317 17.58 7.26 18.07
C SER A 317 17.69 5.74 18.30
N ALA A 318 16.83 4.95 17.65
CA ALA A 318 16.84 3.50 17.75
C ALA A 318 18.21 2.94 17.40
N LYS A 319 18.68 1.87 18.06
CA LYS A 319 19.96 1.26 17.65
C LYS A 319 19.87 0.66 16.24
N ARG A 320 18.69 0.15 15.88
CA ARG A 320 18.40 -0.46 14.57
C ARG A 320 17.00 -0.10 14.11
N LEU A 321 16.85 0.19 12.82
CA LEU A 321 15.56 0.44 12.18
C LEU A 321 15.42 -0.48 10.96
N PHE A 322 14.48 -1.42 11.03
CA PHE A 322 14.11 -2.30 9.93
C PHE A 322 12.82 -1.80 9.27
N ILE A 323 12.82 -1.69 7.94
CA ILE A 323 11.65 -1.33 7.15
C ILE A 323 11.37 -2.46 6.16
N VAL A 324 10.22 -3.11 6.27
CA VAL A 324 9.81 -4.23 5.42
C VAL A 324 8.59 -3.80 4.62
N ALA A 325 8.71 -3.76 3.30
CA ALA A 325 7.67 -3.25 2.42
C ALA A 325 7.14 -4.33 1.48
N ASP A 326 5.87 -4.71 1.66
CA ASP A 326 5.16 -5.64 0.81
C ASP A 326 3.94 -5.00 0.12
N TYR A 327 4.22 -4.38 -1.02
CA TYR A 327 3.25 -3.76 -1.92
C TYR A 327 3.87 -3.56 -3.31
N SER A 328 3.03 -3.31 -4.33
CA SER A 328 3.48 -3.05 -5.70
C SER A 328 4.45 -1.86 -5.78
N TYR A 329 5.48 -1.92 -6.63
CA TYR A 329 6.50 -0.87 -6.76
C TYR A 329 7.29 -0.53 -5.48
N SER A 330 7.25 -1.38 -4.45
CA SER A 330 8.06 -1.21 -3.23
C SER A 330 9.57 -1.10 -3.52
N GLY A 331 10.07 -1.66 -4.63
CA GLY A 331 11.46 -1.45 -5.06
C GLY A 331 11.80 0.01 -5.43
N ALA A 332 10.81 0.83 -5.81
CA ALA A 332 11.02 2.26 -6.05
C ALA A 332 11.33 3.02 -4.74
N MET A 333 10.77 2.57 -3.61
CA MET A 333 11.15 3.04 -2.28
C MET A 333 12.63 2.75 -2.01
N ILE A 334 13.09 1.52 -2.22
CA ILE A 334 14.49 1.11 -1.99
C ILE A 334 15.46 1.93 -2.84
N ASN A 335 15.16 2.15 -4.13
CA ASN A 335 15.99 2.99 -5.00
C ASN A 335 16.11 4.44 -4.45
N ARG A 336 15.00 5.04 -4.03
CA ARG A 336 15.01 6.38 -3.41
C ARG A 336 15.80 6.40 -2.11
N PHE A 337 15.66 5.36 -1.28
CA PHE A 337 16.39 5.20 -0.03
C PHE A 337 17.89 5.12 -0.27
N ASN A 338 18.34 4.21 -1.15
CA ASN A 338 19.75 4.07 -1.51
C ASN A 338 20.36 5.40 -1.97
N ASN A 339 19.66 6.15 -2.83
CA ASN A 339 20.13 7.46 -3.28
C ASN A 339 20.27 8.48 -2.15
N ARG A 340 19.33 8.50 -1.19
CA ARG A 340 19.35 9.45 -0.07
C ARG A 340 20.37 9.04 0.99
N ILE A 341 20.45 7.76 1.33
CA ILE A 341 21.40 7.18 2.28
C ILE A 341 22.83 7.39 1.79
N LYS A 342 23.12 7.16 0.50
CA LYS A 342 24.46 7.42 -0.08
C LYS A 342 24.87 8.89 0.03
N ARG A 343 23.93 9.84 -0.11
CA ARG A 343 24.21 11.28 0.00
C ARG A 343 24.31 11.78 1.44
N HIS A 344 23.57 11.17 2.37
CA HIS A 344 23.53 11.59 3.77
C HIS A 344 23.64 10.39 4.72
N PRO A 345 24.75 9.64 4.69
CA PRO A 345 24.86 8.37 5.41
C PRO A 345 24.72 8.55 6.92
N HIS A 346 25.10 9.71 7.46
CA HIS A 346 25.04 9.99 8.89
C HIS A 346 23.63 10.07 9.46
N HIS A 347 22.65 10.45 8.65
CA HIS A 347 21.25 10.55 9.11
C HIS A 347 20.52 9.21 9.13
N PHE A 348 21.10 8.16 8.53
CA PHE A 348 20.45 6.88 8.26
C PHE A 348 21.35 5.67 8.57
N ARG A 349 22.32 5.82 9.49
CA ARG A 349 23.35 4.81 9.77
C ARG A 349 22.76 3.46 10.24
N ASN A 350 21.62 3.51 10.90
CA ASN A 350 20.92 2.39 11.53
C ASN A 350 19.75 1.85 10.70
N VAL A 351 19.55 2.32 9.47
CA VAL A 351 18.37 1.97 8.65
C VAL A 351 18.70 0.83 7.68
N MET A 352 17.86 -0.20 7.71
CA MET A 352 17.82 -1.27 6.70
C MET A 352 16.40 -1.37 6.17
N ALA A 353 16.22 -1.30 4.85
CA ALA A 353 14.93 -1.53 4.22
C ALA A 353 14.98 -2.71 3.25
N ILE A 354 13.87 -3.44 3.17
CA ILE A 354 13.64 -4.58 2.27
C ILE A 354 12.29 -4.36 1.57
N SER A 355 12.23 -4.67 0.27
CA SER A 355 10.99 -4.63 -0.53
C SER A 355 10.67 -5.98 -1.14
N SER A 356 9.38 -6.23 -1.36
CA SER A 356 8.89 -7.43 -2.06
C SER A 356 9.16 -7.43 -3.57
N THR A 357 9.33 -6.24 -4.16
CA THR A 357 9.45 -6.06 -5.62
C THR A 357 10.68 -5.24 -6.02
N SER A 358 11.03 -5.29 -7.29
CA SER A 358 11.90 -4.31 -7.96
C SER A 358 11.15 -3.02 -8.33
N TRP A 359 11.85 -2.05 -8.90
CA TRP A 359 11.37 -0.68 -9.16
C TRP A 359 10.07 -0.59 -10.00
N GLY A 360 9.82 -1.54 -10.90
CA GLY A 360 8.71 -1.51 -11.84
C GLY A 360 7.81 -2.74 -11.83
N GLU A 361 7.92 -3.55 -10.77
CA GLU A 361 7.23 -4.82 -10.57
C GLU A 361 6.05 -4.66 -9.59
N HIS A 362 5.18 -5.65 -9.55
CA HIS A 362 3.98 -5.66 -8.73
C HIS A 362 4.05 -6.79 -7.71
N SER A 363 3.51 -6.57 -6.52
CA SER A 363 3.46 -7.60 -5.47
C SER A 363 2.34 -8.60 -5.77
N TRP A 364 2.54 -9.88 -5.45
CA TRP A 364 1.57 -10.92 -5.70
C TRP A 364 1.02 -11.52 -4.39
N ARG A 365 -0.29 -11.33 -4.17
CA ARG A 365 -1.05 -11.87 -3.03
C ARG A 365 -0.39 -11.52 -1.68
N SER A 366 0.18 -12.53 -1.05
CA SER A 366 0.88 -12.43 0.23
C SER A 366 2.22 -13.16 0.16
N GLU A 367 2.71 -13.51 -1.05
CA GLU A 367 3.82 -14.46 -1.20
C GLU A 367 5.09 -13.98 -0.49
N PHE A 368 5.43 -12.70 -0.64
CA PHE A 368 6.59 -12.14 0.04
C PHE A 368 6.41 -12.14 1.56
N THR A 369 5.27 -11.66 2.07
CA THR A 369 5.00 -11.67 3.52
C THR A 369 4.99 -13.09 4.09
N ASP A 370 4.39 -14.05 3.39
CA ASP A 370 4.33 -15.45 3.81
C ASP A 370 5.74 -16.07 3.83
N ALA A 371 6.56 -15.82 2.81
CA ALA A 371 7.98 -16.23 2.76
C ALA A 371 8.80 -15.55 3.87
N PHE A 372 8.59 -14.25 4.09
CA PHE A 372 9.26 -13.48 5.15
C PHE A 372 8.94 -14.04 6.53
N VAL A 373 7.67 -14.30 6.82
CA VAL A 373 7.24 -14.91 8.09
C VAL A 373 7.77 -16.32 8.23
N LYS A 374 7.69 -17.14 7.17
CA LYS A 374 8.19 -18.52 7.13
C LYS A 374 9.68 -18.56 7.46
N HIS A 375 10.53 -17.88 6.67
CA HIS A 375 11.97 -17.95 6.86
C HIS A 375 12.45 -17.27 8.14
N SER A 376 11.74 -16.24 8.63
CA SER A 376 12.05 -15.62 9.94
C SER A 376 11.83 -16.59 11.10
N LYS A 377 10.86 -17.50 10.99
CA LYS A 377 10.54 -18.48 12.05
C LYS A 377 10.99 -19.92 11.76
N GLU A 378 11.72 -20.13 10.69
CA GLU A 378 12.21 -21.44 10.27
C GLU A 378 13.41 -21.91 11.10
N GLY A 379 13.52 -23.23 11.31
CA GLY A 379 14.63 -23.87 12.01
C GLY A 379 14.60 -23.70 13.53
N ASN A 380 15.52 -24.37 14.23
CA ASN A 380 15.60 -24.33 15.70
C ASN A 380 16.34 -23.11 16.24
N ASN A 381 17.11 -22.43 15.39
CA ASN A 381 17.96 -21.31 15.78
C ASN A 381 17.46 -20.00 15.13
N THR A 382 17.79 -18.88 15.75
CA THR A 382 17.49 -17.55 15.22
C THR A 382 18.32 -17.27 13.95
N LYS A 383 17.73 -16.58 12.97
CA LYS A 383 18.40 -16.20 11.72
C LYS A 383 18.66 -14.70 11.68
N CYS A 384 19.77 -14.29 11.06
CA CYS A 384 19.98 -12.88 10.78
C CYS A 384 18.99 -12.38 9.72
N VAL A 385 18.66 -11.09 9.76
CA VAL A 385 17.80 -10.47 8.74
C VAL A 385 18.38 -10.64 7.34
N LYS A 386 19.72 -10.57 7.18
CA LYS A 386 20.38 -10.83 5.89
C LYS A 386 20.12 -12.26 5.38
N ASP A 387 20.17 -13.26 6.25
CA ASP A 387 20.05 -14.66 5.87
C ASP A 387 18.60 -14.99 5.52
N VAL A 388 17.66 -14.39 6.26
CA VAL A 388 16.22 -14.44 5.93
C VAL A 388 15.98 -13.84 4.54
N PHE A 389 16.56 -12.67 4.24
CA PHE A 389 16.42 -12.05 2.92
C PHE A 389 17.02 -12.90 1.79
N GLU A 390 18.24 -13.44 1.98
CA GLU A 390 18.85 -14.29 0.96
C GLU A 390 18.03 -15.57 0.74
N ALA A 391 17.49 -16.19 1.80
CA ALA A 391 16.61 -17.36 1.66
C ALA A 391 15.35 -17.04 0.84
N ILE A 392 14.69 -15.91 1.14
CA ILE A 392 13.54 -15.42 0.36
C ILE A 392 13.94 -15.23 -1.10
N LYS A 393 15.06 -14.54 -1.36
CA LYS A 393 15.54 -14.29 -2.72
C LYS A 393 15.79 -15.60 -3.49
N GLN A 394 16.35 -16.62 -2.83
CA GLN A 394 16.53 -17.94 -3.45
C GLN A 394 15.20 -18.65 -3.72
N GLU A 395 14.22 -18.56 -2.82
CA GLU A 395 12.88 -19.13 -3.03
C GLU A 395 12.19 -18.49 -4.26
N PHE A 396 12.26 -17.16 -4.41
CA PHE A 396 11.69 -16.47 -5.57
C PHE A 396 12.48 -16.65 -6.88
N HIS A 397 13.77 -17.01 -6.82
CA HIS A 397 14.53 -17.38 -8.02
C HIS A 397 14.24 -18.79 -8.51
N THR A 398 13.92 -19.71 -7.60
CA THR A 398 13.71 -21.13 -7.91
C THR A 398 12.26 -21.48 -8.18
N SER A 399 11.33 -20.80 -7.52
CA SER A 399 9.93 -20.87 -7.89
C SER A 399 9.73 -20.12 -9.20
N SER A 400 9.12 -20.76 -10.20
CA SER A 400 8.67 -20.12 -11.44
C SER A 400 7.52 -19.12 -11.21
N SER A 401 7.42 -18.57 -9.99
CA SER A 401 6.43 -17.59 -9.59
C SER A 401 6.68 -16.29 -10.35
N LEU A 402 5.60 -15.56 -10.65
CA LEU A 402 5.60 -14.39 -11.51
C LEU A 402 6.52 -13.29 -10.96
N SER A 403 7.77 -13.26 -11.42
CA SER A 403 8.66 -12.09 -11.55
C SER A 403 8.75 -11.14 -10.35
N LEU A 404 8.77 -11.64 -9.11
CA LEU A 404 9.10 -10.84 -7.94
C LEU A 404 10.62 -10.83 -7.74
N THR A 405 11.22 -9.64 -7.75
CA THR A 405 12.65 -9.46 -7.48
C THR A 405 12.85 -8.63 -6.21
N PRO A 406 12.79 -9.25 -5.01
CA PRO A 406 13.00 -8.55 -3.75
C PRO A 406 14.29 -7.72 -3.75
N GLN A 407 14.21 -6.51 -3.21
CA GLN A 407 15.36 -5.61 -3.09
C GLN A 407 15.63 -5.31 -1.63
N LYS A 408 16.86 -4.90 -1.32
CA LYS A 408 17.23 -4.33 -0.03
C LYS A 408 18.10 -3.10 -0.21
N THR A 409 18.17 -2.27 0.82
CA THR A 409 19.10 -1.14 0.83
C THR A 409 20.55 -1.61 0.82
N ASP A 410 21.43 -0.82 0.21
CA ASP A 410 22.88 -0.97 0.29
C ASP A 410 23.30 -0.53 1.70
N VAL A 411 23.26 -1.45 2.67
CA VAL A 411 23.48 -1.13 4.08
C VAL A 411 24.98 -0.85 4.34
N ILE A 412 25.27 0.25 5.05
CA ILE A 412 26.62 0.65 5.48
C ILE A 412 26.96 0.10 6.89
N SER A 413 25.98 -0.46 7.61
CA SER A 413 26.11 -0.87 9.02
C SER A 413 25.98 -2.37 9.31
N ASN A 414 26.52 -2.78 10.46
CA ASN A 414 26.42 -4.14 10.99
C ASN A 414 25.00 -4.56 11.42
N ALA A 415 23.99 -3.69 11.23
CA ALA A 415 22.60 -3.95 11.60
C ALA A 415 21.99 -5.17 10.90
N THR A 416 22.55 -5.60 9.76
CA THR A 416 22.07 -6.78 9.03
C THR A 416 22.51 -8.11 9.63
N SER A 417 23.48 -8.09 10.55
CA SER A 417 24.06 -9.26 11.22
C SER A 417 23.38 -9.57 12.56
N THR A 418 22.16 -9.08 12.76
CA THR A 418 21.31 -9.38 13.91
C THR A 418 19.96 -9.94 13.45
N THR A 419 19.19 -10.47 14.38
CA THR A 419 17.79 -10.83 14.17
C THR A 419 16.90 -9.57 14.06
N LEU A 420 15.61 -9.73 13.73
CA LEU A 420 14.62 -8.64 13.78
C LEU A 420 14.41 -8.08 15.20
N ALA A 421 14.79 -8.80 16.24
CA ALA A 421 14.77 -8.33 17.63
C ALA A 421 16.14 -7.77 18.09
N GLY A 422 17.03 -7.44 17.14
CA GLY A 422 18.36 -6.90 17.46
C GLY A 422 19.31 -7.88 18.14
N ARG A 423 18.92 -9.16 18.28
CA ARG A 423 19.69 -10.22 18.98
C ARG A 423 20.76 -10.84 18.10
N ARG A 424 21.64 -11.63 18.73
CA ARG A 424 22.62 -12.46 18.01
C ARG A 424 21.89 -13.54 17.22
N CYS A 425 22.44 -13.83 16.06
CA CYS A 425 21.94 -14.92 15.22
C CYS A 425 22.53 -16.25 15.68
N GLY A 426 21.86 -17.35 15.37
CA GLY A 426 22.33 -18.70 15.68
C GLY A 426 22.03 -19.16 17.10
N GLU A 427 21.47 -18.31 17.96
CA GLU A 427 20.97 -18.69 19.29
C GLU A 427 19.77 -19.63 19.14
N THR A 428 19.59 -20.56 20.07
CA THR A 428 18.40 -21.43 20.04
C THR A 428 17.15 -20.59 20.31
N ARG A 429 16.01 -20.98 19.72
CA ARG A 429 14.75 -20.26 19.96
C ARG A 429 14.34 -20.26 21.44
N SER A 430 14.70 -21.30 22.19
CA SER A 430 14.44 -21.37 23.63
C SER A 430 15.22 -20.31 24.40
N GLU A 431 16.50 -20.11 24.08
CA GLU A 431 17.33 -19.05 24.67
C GLU A 431 16.82 -17.66 24.26
N ALA A 432 16.52 -17.47 22.98
CA ALA A 432 15.96 -16.21 22.49
C ALA A 432 14.61 -15.88 23.14
N LYS A 433 13.80 -16.89 23.46
CA LYS A 433 12.52 -16.74 24.19
C LYS A 433 12.70 -16.40 25.67
N ALA A 434 13.77 -16.90 26.29
CA ALA A 434 14.09 -16.56 27.67
C ALA A 434 14.60 -15.12 27.81
N ALA A 435 15.14 -14.55 26.72
CA ALA A 435 15.55 -13.16 26.68
C ALA A 435 14.35 -12.21 26.69
N SER A 436 14.38 -11.18 27.55
CA SER A 436 13.30 -10.19 27.63
C SER A 436 13.25 -9.28 26.40
N ALA A 437 12.07 -8.96 25.90
CA ALA A 437 11.85 -7.96 24.83
C ALA A 437 12.41 -6.56 25.13
N CYS A 438 12.62 -6.29 26.42
CA CYS A 438 13.18 -5.05 26.92
C CYS A 438 14.47 -5.34 27.70
N GLU A 439 15.52 -4.60 27.39
CA GLU A 439 16.80 -4.68 28.08
C GLU A 439 16.94 -3.51 29.06
N LEU A 440 17.63 -3.75 30.18
CA LEU A 440 17.97 -2.68 31.10
C LEU A 440 19.00 -1.74 30.45
N ILE A 441 18.81 -0.44 30.61
CA ILE A 441 19.77 0.56 30.15
C ILE A 441 20.91 0.62 31.18
N PRO A 442 22.18 0.36 30.79
CA PRO A 442 23.30 0.50 31.71
C PRO A 442 23.45 1.96 32.15
N ILE A 443 23.69 2.19 33.46
CA ILE A 443 23.84 3.53 34.04
C ILE A 443 24.91 4.35 33.31
N ALA A 444 26.01 3.72 32.88
CA ALA A 444 27.07 4.38 32.13
C ALA A 444 26.57 4.97 30.80
N VAL A 445 25.77 4.21 30.04
CA VAL A 445 25.19 4.64 28.76
C VAL A 445 24.21 5.79 28.98
N TRP A 446 23.38 5.69 30.03
CA TRP A 446 22.42 6.75 30.37
C TRP A 446 23.15 8.06 30.74
N ARG A 447 24.17 7.99 31.61
CA ARG A 447 24.98 9.16 32.01
C ARG A 447 25.71 9.79 30.83
N GLU A 448 26.29 8.98 29.94
CA GLU A 448 26.97 9.48 28.75
C GLU A 448 26.01 10.26 27.85
N HIS A 449 24.77 9.78 27.69
CA HIS A 449 23.76 10.46 26.89
C HIS A 449 23.37 11.82 27.48
N ILE A 450 23.13 11.89 28.79
CA ILE A 450 22.83 13.15 29.49
C ILE A 450 23.99 14.15 29.32
N ASN A 451 25.22 13.69 29.53
CA ASN A 451 26.40 14.57 29.47
C ASN A 451 26.65 15.14 28.06
N LYS A 452 26.35 14.39 27.00
CA LYS A 452 26.50 14.86 25.61
C LYS A 452 25.43 15.86 25.16
N ASN A 453 24.28 15.91 25.84
CA ASN A 453 23.16 16.78 25.47
C ASN A 453 22.96 17.96 26.44
N SER A 454 23.75 18.03 27.52
CA SER A 454 23.71 19.11 28.51
C SER A 454 24.73 20.24 28.26
N GLY A 455 25.53 20.12 27.20
CA GLY A 455 26.46 21.14 26.71
C GLY A 455 26.17 21.47 25.26
#